data_AF-A0A3N0XA31-F1
#
_entry.id   AF-A0A3N0XA31-F1
#
_cell.length_a   1.000
_cell.length_b   1.000
_cell.length_c   1.000
_cell.angle_alpha   90.00
_cell.angle_beta   90.00
_cell.angle_gamma   90.00
#
_symmetry.space_group_name_H-M   'P 1'
#
loop_
_entity.id
_entity.type
_entity.pdbx_description
1 polymer ?
#
loop_
_entity_poly.entity_id
_entity_poly.type
_entity_poly.pdbx_seq_one_letter_code
_entity_poly.pdbx_strand_id
1 'polypeptide(L)'
;MTDKKNVIKAGYLISYDYAYIFNSLKLIYNHVDSIIISYDADNKTWAGNDILIPESFFTEIKAIDIHNKIAFYKDQFYIPNREPMELETRQRNMMAEKMGNGGWHIQIDSDEYAYDFGTMAKFLRKNRFLTKNPKKTPINFLVNLIVLFKNNKDGYYVIQPSHSMRRAS
;
A
#
# COMPACT_ATOMS: atom_id res chain seq x y z
N MET A 1 20.39 0.46 -21.77
CA MET A 1 18.94 0.66 -21.57
C MET A 1 18.61 0.27 -20.13
N THR A 2 18.49 1.23 -19.21
CA THR A 2 17.96 0.92 -17.86
C THR A 2 16.50 0.56 -17.99
N ASP A 3 16.14 -0.63 -17.54
CA ASP A 3 14.76 -1.10 -17.52
C ASP A 3 13.89 -0.05 -16.79
N LYS A 4 12.90 0.50 -17.50
CA LYS A 4 11.95 1.47 -16.92
C LYS A 4 10.95 0.78 -15.99
N LYS A 5 10.91 -0.56 -16.01
CA LYS A 5 10.09 -1.41 -15.15
C LYS A 5 10.73 -1.60 -13.78
N ASN A 6 9.93 -1.91 -12.76
CA ASN A 6 10.33 -2.22 -11.38
C ASN A 6 10.96 -1.06 -10.56
N VAL A 7 10.61 0.19 -10.86
CA VAL A 7 11.04 1.36 -10.09
C VAL A 7 10.09 1.65 -8.92
N ILE A 8 8.77 1.54 -9.12
CA ILE A 8 7.77 1.76 -8.08
C ILE A 8 6.88 0.53 -7.97
N LYS A 9 6.85 -0.06 -6.79
CA LYS A 9 6.09 -1.27 -6.47
C LYS A 9 5.16 -0.94 -5.31
N ALA A 10 3.89 -1.33 -5.43
CA ALA A 10 2.91 -1.13 -4.38
C ALA A 10 2.52 -2.45 -3.71
N GLY A 11 2.12 -2.37 -2.45
CA GLY A 11 1.61 -3.50 -1.67
C GLY A 11 0.38 -3.12 -0.90
N TYR A 12 -0.60 -4.02 -0.91
CA TYR A 12 -1.79 -3.95 -0.09
C TYR A 12 -1.88 -5.16 0.81
N LEU A 13 -2.30 -4.90 2.05
CA LEU A 13 -2.68 -5.93 3.00
C LEU A 13 -4.20 -5.94 3.03
N ILE A 14 -4.77 -7.11 2.86
CA ILE A 14 -6.22 -7.28 2.88
C ILE A 14 -6.64 -7.96 4.17
N SER A 15 -7.57 -7.34 4.87
CA SER A 15 -8.22 -7.87 6.07
C SER A 15 -9.74 -7.57 6.00
N TYR A 16 -10.34 -7.09 7.09
CA TYR A 16 -11.77 -6.76 7.16
C TYR A 16 -12.20 -5.57 6.28
N ASP A 17 -11.26 -4.72 5.91
CA ASP A 17 -11.40 -3.47 5.16
C ASP A 17 -11.29 -3.67 3.63
N TYR A 18 -11.19 -4.93 3.16
CA TYR A 18 -10.89 -5.30 1.78
C TYR A 18 -11.67 -4.53 0.71
N ALA A 19 -12.92 -4.14 0.99
CA ALA A 19 -13.78 -3.46 0.03
C ALA A 19 -13.27 -2.05 -0.35
N TYR A 20 -12.46 -1.40 0.50
CA TYR A 20 -11.97 -0.05 0.23
C TYR A 20 -10.84 -0.01 -0.82
N ILE A 21 -10.16 -1.15 -1.06
CA ILE A 21 -9.01 -1.20 -1.98
C ILE A 21 -9.37 -0.72 -3.38
N PHE A 22 -10.59 -0.93 -3.88
CA PHE A 22 -10.95 -0.62 -5.26
C PHE A 22 -10.75 0.85 -5.60
N ASN A 23 -11.04 1.73 -4.64
CA ASN A 23 -10.84 3.17 -4.81
C ASN A 23 -9.35 3.53 -4.72
N SER A 24 -8.63 2.97 -3.74
CA SER A 24 -7.18 3.19 -3.56
C SER A 24 -6.39 2.73 -4.79
N LEU A 25 -6.68 1.52 -5.28
CA LEU A 25 -6.04 0.88 -6.41
C LEU A 25 -6.15 1.72 -7.69
N LYS A 26 -7.36 2.24 -7.99
CA LYS A 26 -7.60 3.08 -9.17
C LYS A 26 -6.72 4.34 -9.19
N LEU A 27 -6.41 4.91 -8.03
CA LEU A 27 -5.59 6.12 -7.92
C LEU A 27 -4.11 5.87 -8.24
N ILE A 28 -3.61 4.65 -8.00
CA ILE A 28 -2.18 4.35 -8.15
C ILE A 28 -1.84 3.49 -9.38
N TYR A 29 -2.81 2.73 -9.91
CA TYR A 29 -2.59 1.64 -10.87
C TYR A 29 -1.76 2.04 -12.10
N ASN A 30 -2.05 3.22 -12.65
CA ASN A 30 -1.37 3.74 -13.84
C ASN A 30 0.05 4.26 -13.57
N HIS A 31 0.45 4.38 -12.31
CA HIS A 31 1.68 5.06 -11.91
C HIS A 31 2.73 4.11 -11.31
N VAL A 32 2.31 2.91 -10.90
CA VAL A 32 3.16 1.83 -10.38
C VAL A 32 3.52 0.81 -11.46
N ASP A 33 4.62 0.11 -11.25
CA ASP A 33 5.13 -0.93 -12.15
C ASP A 33 4.55 -2.31 -11.82
N SER A 34 4.33 -2.59 -10.53
CA SER A 34 3.72 -3.83 -10.04
C SER A 34 2.98 -3.60 -8.71
N ILE A 35 1.99 -4.43 -8.42
CA ILE A 35 1.20 -4.41 -7.20
C ILE A 35 1.14 -5.82 -6.62
N ILE A 36 1.44 -5.97 -5.33
CA ILE A 36 1.21 -7.21 -4.59
C ILE A 36 0.01 -6.99 -3.67
N ILE A 37 -0.99 -7.88 -3.75
CA ILE A 37 -2.14 -7.88 -2.83
C ILE A 37 -2.01 -9.11 -1.96
N SER A 38 -1.77 -8.94 -0.67
CA SER A 38 -1.54 -10.02 0.28
C SER A 38 -2.75 -10.29 1.17
N TYR A 39 -3.06 -11.55 1.43
CA TYR A 39 -4.14 -11.97 2.33
C TYR A 39 -3.86 -13.35 2.94
N ASP A 40 -4.42 -13.57 4.13
CA ASP A 40 -4.16 -14.79 4.91
C ASP A 40 -4.71 -16.05 4.24
N ALA A 41 -3.95 -17.14 4.33
CA ALA A 41 -4.26 -18.37 3.64
C ALA A 41 -5.53 -19.07 4.16
N ASP A 42 -5.79 -18.90 5.46
CA ASP A 42 -6.89 -19.47 6.21
C ASP A 42 -8.03 -18.44 6.39
N ASN A 43 -7.96 -17.32 5.68
CA ASN A 43 -8.87 -16.18 5.79
C ASN A 43 -9.03 -15.70 7.24
N LYS A 44 -7.91 -15.51 7.94
CA LYS A 44 -7.90 -14.92 9.29
C LYS A 44 -7.48 -13.45 9.27
N THR A 45 -8.07 -12.65 10.15
CA THR A 45 -7.48 -11.36 10.54
C THR A 45 -6.25 -11.61 11.42
N TRP A 46 -5.46 -10.56 11.65
CA TRP A 46 -4.38 -10.59 12.65
C TRP A 46 -4.87 -10.84 14.08
N ALA A 47 -6.16 -10.63 14.37
CA ALA A 47 -6.77 -10.94 15.66
C ALA A 47 -7.35 -12.37 15.73
N GLY A 48 -7.21 -13.17 14.66
CA GLY A 48 -7.70 -14.55 14.60
C GLY A 48 -9.17 -14.71 14.25
N ASN A 49 -9.86 -13.61 13.93
CA ASN A 49 -11.25 -13.64 13.44
C ASN A 49 -11.28 -14.16 12.02
N ASP A 50 -12.32 -14.92 11.67
CA ASP A 50 -12.58 -15.30 10.28
C ASP A 50 -12.97 -14.06 9.45
N ILE A 51 -12.42 -13.99 8.24
CA ILE A 51 -12.85 -13.08 7.19
C ILE A 51 -13.40 -13.88 6.02
N LEU A 52 -14.39 -13.32 5.33
CA LEU A 52 -14.88 -13.89 4.09
C LEU A 52 -14.59 -12.91 2.97
N ILE A 53 -13.57 -13.19 2.16
CA ILE A 53 -13.29 -12.44 0.94
C ILE A 53 -14.06 -13.14 -0.20
N PRO A 54 -15.13 -12.52 -0.75
CA PRO A 54 -15.96 -13.16 -1.76
C PRO A 54 -15.20 -13.29 -3.10
N GLU A 55 -15.56 -14.27 -3.93
CA GLU A 55 -14.94 -14.44 -5.26
C GLU A 55 -15.09 -13.20 -6.17
N SER A 56 -16.17 -12.44 -5.97
CA SER A 56 -16.40 -11.17 -6.66
C SER A 56 -15.28 -10.16 -6.44
N PHE A 57 -14.63 -10.17 -5.26
CA PHE A 57 -13.46 -9.34 -4.98
C PHE A 57 -12.33 -9.59 -5.99
N PHE A 58 -11.95 -10.87 -6.14
CA PHE A 58 -10.87 -11.26 -7.04
C PHE A 58 -11.22 -10.98 -8.50
N THR A 59 -12.49 -11.16 -8.86
CA THR A 59 -13.01 -10.84 -10.20
C THR A 59 -12.92 -9.34 -10.50
N GLU A 60 -13.29 -8.50 -9.54
CA GLU A 60 -13.22 -7.04 -9.69
C GLU A 60 -11.77 -6.53 -9.77
N ILE A 61 -10.86 -7.07 -8.95
CA ILE A 61 -9.42 -6.75 -9.05
C ILE A 61 -8.87 -7.13 -10.43
N LYS A 62 -9.22 -8.33 -10.95
CA LYS A 62 -8.81 -8.75 -12.29
C LYS A 62 -9.36 -7.82 -13.39
N ALA A 63 -10.57 -7.30 -13.22
CA ALA A 63 -11.14 -6.33 -14.16
C ALA A 63 -10.39 -4.98 -14.15
N ILE A 64 -9.82 -4.58 -13.00
CA ILE A 64 -8.96 -3.40 -12.89
C ILE A 64 -7.58 -3.67 -13.51
N ASP A 65 -7.08 -4.91 -13.47
CA ASP A 65 -5.73 -5.27 -13.91
C ASP A 65 -5.53 -5.40 -15.43
N ILE A 66 -5.86 -4.36 -16.19
CA ILE A 66 -5.76 -4.33 -17.65
C ILE A 66 -4.34 -4.50 -18.23
N HIS A 67 -3.30 -4.42 -17.39
CA HIS A 67 -1.89 -4.51 -17.75
C HIS A 67 -1.14 -5.65 -17.07
N ASN A 68 -1.84 -6.58 -16.40
CA ASN A 68 -1.25 -7.72 -15.68
C ASN A 68 -0.14 -7.30 -14.69
N LYS A 69 -0.39 -6.25 -13.90
CA LYS A 69 0.51 -5.70 -12.88
C LYS A 69 0.25 -6.25 -11.48
N ILE A 70 -0.91 -6.85 -11.24
CA ILE A 70 -1.36 -7.27 -9.92
C ILE A 70 -1.07 -8.75 -9.72
N ALA A 71 -0.38 -9.07 -8.63
CA ALA A 71 -0.19 -10.44 -8.17
C ALA A 71 -0.81 -10.62 -6.78
N PHE A 72 -1.57 -11.71 -6.63
CA PHE A 72 -2.10 -12.13 -5.35
C PHE A 72 -1.05 -12.94 -4.60
N TYR A 73 -0.80 -12.58 -3.35
CA TYR A 73 0.10 -13.28 -2.45
C TYR A 73 -0.67 -13.87 -1.27
N LYS A 74 -0.87 -15.18 -1.29
CA LYS A 74 -1.52 -15.94 -0.24
C LYS A 74 -0.47 -16.68 0.59
N ASP A 75 -0.50 -16.52 1.91
CA ASP A 75 0.41 -17.20 2.84
C ASP A 75 -0.18 -17.27 4.25
N GLN A 76 0.44 -18.02 5.15
CA GLN A 76 0.04 -18.08 6.55
C GLN A 76 0.60 -16.88 7.32
N PHE A 77 -0.26 -15.88 7.53
CA PHE A 77 0.09 -14.65 8.25
C PHE A 77 -0.38 -14.71 9.69
N TYR A 78 -1.58 -15.23 9.96
CA TYR A 78 -2.06 -15.43 11.32
C TYR A 78 -1.33 -16.58 12.00
N ILE A 79 -0.81 -16.31 13.21
CA ILE A 79 -0.20 -17.31 14.09
C ILE A 79 -0.88 -17.18 15.45
N PRO A 80 -1.50 -18.25 15.98
CA PRO A 80 -2.12 -18.21 17.31
C PRO A 80 -1.14 -17.78 18.40
N ASN A 81 -1.66 -17.09 19.42
CA ASN A 81 -0.88 -16.60 20.58
C ASN A 81 0.21 -15.58 20.23
N ARG A 82 0.01 -14.80 19.17
CA ARG A 82 0.84 -13.64 18.79
C ARG A 82 0.01 -12.38 18.80
N GLU A 83 0.66 -11.26 19.04
CA GLU A 83 0.00 -9.94 19.06
C GLU A 83 -0.42 -9.55 17.63
N PRO A 84 -1.63 -8.99 17.42
CA PRO A 84 -2.10 -8.61 16.09
C PRO A 84 -1.14 -7.64 15.36
N MET A 85 -0.53 -6.71 16.08
CA MET A 85 0.44 -5.78 15.52
C MET A 85 1.74 -6.48 15.06
N GLU A 86 2.18 -7.54 15.74
CA GLU A 86 3.31 -8.36 15.28
C GLU A 86 2.97 -9.08 13.98
N LEU A 87 1.76 -9.62 13.87
CA LEU A 87 1.30 -10.36 12.70
C LEU A 87 1.09 -9.45 11.49
N GLU A 88 0.58 -8.23 11.72
CA GLU A 88 0.48 -7.19 10.70
C GLU A 88 1.87 -6.82 10.15
N THR A 89 2.84 -6.57 11.04
CA THR A 89 4.22 -6.25 10.65
C THR A 89 4.88 -7.43 9.93
N ARG A 90 4.60 -8.66 10.37
CA ARG A 90 5.04 -9.88 9.70
C ARG A 90 4.53 -9.95 8.26
N GLN A 91 3.23 -9.75 8.04
CA GLN A 91 2.64 -9.75 6.70
C GLN A 91 3.25 -8.66 5.82
N ARG A 92 3.44 -7.44 6.35
CA ARG A 92 4.13 -6.34 5.63
C ARG A 92 5.52 -6.72 5.16
N ASN A 93 6.31 -7.34 6.04
CA ASN A 93 7.68 -7.76 5.73
C ASN A 93 7.70 -8.86 4.66
N MET A 94 6.86 -9.89 4.81
CA MET A 94 6.76 -10.97 3.82
C MET A 94 6.27 -10.46 2.45
N MET A 95 5.30 -9.55 2.45
CA MET A 95 4.85 -8.90 1.21
C MET A 95 5.97 -8.07 0.58
N ALA A 96 6.74 -7.32 1.36
CA ALA A 96 7.88 -6.55 0.87
C ALA A 96 8.97 -7.45 0.25
N GLU A 97 9.19 -8.65 0.79
CA GLU A 97 10.07 -9.65 0.16
C GLU A 97 9.53 -10.10 -1.20
N LYS A 98 8.21 -10.32 -1.33
CA LYS A 98 7.56 -10.66 -2.62
C LYS A 98 7.62 -9.54 -3.66
N MET A 99 7.74 -8.28 -3.24
CA MET A 99 8.03 -7.17 -4.16
C MET A 99 9.44 -7.28 -4.77
N GLY A 100 10.33 -8.11 -4.21
CA GLY A 100 11.68 -8.35 -4.71
C GLY A 100 12.62 -7.17 -4.50
N ASN A 101 13.85 -7.28 -4.98
CA ASN A 101 14.90 -6.31 -4.65
C ASN A 101 14.74 -4.96 -5.38
N GLY A 102 15.22 -3.90 -4.73
CA GLY A 102 15.39 -2.56 -5.30
C GLY A 102 14.11 -1.80 -5.60
N GLY A 103 14.27 -0.56 -6.08
CA GLY A 103 13.15 0.34 -6.34
C GLY A 103 12.51 0.89 -5.06
N TRP A 104 11.35 1.51 -5.22
CA TRP A 104 10.52 2.03 -4.14
C TRP A 104 9.45 1.00 -3.81
N HIS A 105 9.41 0.57 -2.54
CA HIS A 105 8.36 -0.28 -2.01
C HIS A 105 7.39 0.63 -1.26
N ILE A 106 6.17 0.74 -1.74
CA ILE A 106 5.11 1.55 -1.13
C ILE A 106 4.06 0.58 -0.61
N GLN A 107 3.80 0.60 0.69
CA GLN A 107 2.75 -0.19 1.31
C GLN A 107 1.62 0.76 1.69
N ILE A 108 0.39 0.44 1.30
CA ILE A 108 -0.78 1.30 1.44
C ILE A 108 -1.88 0.48 2.09
N ASP A 109 -2.54 1.05 3.09
CA ASP A 109 -3.70 0.41 3.72
C ASP A 109 -4.92 0.52 2.80
N SER A 110 -5.81 -0.46 2.84
CA SER A 110 -6.85 -0.55 1.80
C SER A 110 -7.86 0.61 1.85
N ASP A 111 -7.99 1.25 3.02
CA ASP A 111 -8.79 2.43 3.29
C ASP A 111 -8.03 3.76 3.12
N GLU A 112 -6.75 3.73 2.73
CA GLU A 112 -5.96 4.92 2.43
C GLU A 112 -5.96 5.28 0.94
N TYR A 113 -6.14 6.56 0.64
CA TYR A 113 -6.24 7.09 -0.72
C TYR A 113 -5.08 8.04 -1.02
N ALA A 114 -4.14 7.59 -1.85
CA ALA A 114 -3.03 8.43 -2.28
C ALA A 114 -3.46 9.42 -3.37
N TYR A 115 -4.03 10.56 -2.95
CA TYR A 115 -4.45 11.63 -3.83
C TYR A 115 -3.28 12.17 -4.67
N ASP A 116 -3.50 12.36 -5.97
CA ASP A 116 -2.48 12.77 -6.95
C ASP A 116 -1.18 11.95 -6.90
N PHE A 117 -1.31 10.62 -6.78
CA PHE A 117 -0.18 9.69 -6.76
C PHE A 117 0.76 9.86 -7.97
N GLY A 118 0.24 10.35 -9.11
CA GLY A 118 1.03 10.67 -10.29
C GLY A 118 2.16 11.67 -10.03
N THR A 119 1.92 12.69 -9.20
CA THR A 119 2.95 13.65 -8.78
C THR A 119 4.04 12.98 -7.95
N MET A 120 3.65 12.16 -6.97
CA MET A 120 4.59 11.38 -6.16
C MET A 120 5.41 10.41 -7.03
N ALA A 121 4.77 9.71 -7.97
CA ALA A 121 5.43 8.76 -8.86
C ALA A 121 6.48 9.43 -9.75
N LYS A 122 6.18 10.62 -10.31
CA LYS A 122 7.16 11.42 -11.06
C LYS A 122 8.37 11.78 -10.20
N PHE A 123 8.13 12.22 -8.97
CA PHE A 123 9.18 12.56 -8.02
C PHE A 123 10.05 11.33 -7.68
N LEU A 124 9.45 10.19 -7.34
CA LEU A 124 10.17 8.96 -7.01
C LEU A 124 11.00 8.43 -8.19
N ARG A 125 10.46 8.47 -9.42
CA ARG A 125 11.20 8.04 -10.63
C ARG A 125 12.37 8.96 -10.95
N LYS A 126 12.19 10.29 -10.79
CA LYS A 126 13.28 11.27 -10.93
C LYS A 126 14.39 11.01 -9.92
N ASN A 127 14.02 10.62 -8.71
CA ASN A 127 14.94 10.39 -7.60
C ASN A 127 15.35 8.92 -7.40
N ARG A 128 15.17 8.05 -8.42
CA ARG A 128 15.52 6.61 -8.32
C ARG A 128 16.97 6.32 -7.97
N PHE A 129 17.87 7.29 -8.12
CA PHE A 129 19.27 7.13 -7.73
C PHE A 129 19.42 6.92 -6.21
N LEU A 130 18.47 7.37 -5.40
CA LEU A 130 18.46 7.20 -3.94
C LEU A 130 18.27 5.74 -3.51
N THR A 131 17.69 4.89 -4.37
CA THR A 131 17.46 3.47 -4.06
C THR A 131 18.67 2.59 -4.37
N LYS A 132 19.75 3.14 -4.93
CA LYS A 132 20.96 2.38 -5.29
C LYS A 132 21.78 1.92 -4.08
N ASN A 133 21.81 2.71 -3.00
CA ASN A 133 22.55 2.36 -1.78
C ASN A 133 21.84 2.88 -0.52
N PRO A 134 20.65 2.35 -0.20
CA PRO A 134 19.79 2.89 0.85
C PRO A 134 20.43 2.85 2.24
N LYS A 135 21.37 1.92 2.49
CA LYS A 135 22.13 1.87 3.76
C LYS A 135 23.08 3.05 3.94
N LYS A 136 23.60 3.62 2.85
CA LYS A 136 24.49 4.79 2.89
C LYS A 136 23.74 6.12 2.74
N THR A 137 22.58 6.09 2.10
CA THR A 137 21.72 7.27 1.89
C THR A 137 20.31 7.02 2.42
N PRO A 138 20.15 6.87 3.75
CA PRO A 138 18.82 6.77 4.34
C PRO A 138 18.09 8.10 4.11
N ILE A 139 16.83 7.99 3.71
CA ILE A 139 15.99 9.12 3.35
C ILE A 139 14.59 8.87 3.88
N ASN A 140 13.93 9.94 4.32
CA ASN A 140 12.54 9.91 4.70
C ASN A 140 11.78 10.92 3.83
N PHE A 141 10.62 10.53 3.34
CA PHE A 141 9.68 11.44 2.73
C PHE A 141 8.54 11.67 3.71
N LEU A 142 8.14 12.93 3.83
CA LEU A 142 6.93 13.30 4.54
C LEU A 142 5.85 13.58 3.50
N VAL A 143 4.69 12.99 3.71
CA VAL A 143 3.48 13.26 2.92
C VAL A 143 2.48 14.00 3.78
N ASN A 144 1.62 14.81 3.17
CA ASN A 144 0.53 15.44 3.88
C ASN A 144 -0.60 14.42 4.08
N LEU A 145 -0.85 14.02 5.33
CA LEU A 145 -2.02 13.24 5.68
C LEU A 145 -3.24 14.16 5.83
N ILE A 146 -4.30 13.86 5.10
CA ILE A 146 -5.59 14.56 5.20
C ILE A 146 -6.60 13.58 5.77
N VAL A 147 -7.09 13.87 6.98
CA VAL A 147 -8.12 13.03 7.63
C VAL A 147 -9.49 13.53 7.23
N LEU A 148 -10.30 12.67 6.61
CA LEU A 148 -11.69 12.94 6.31
C LEU A 148 -12.53 12.72 7.57
N PHE A 149 -13.21 13.76 8.05
CA PHE A 149 -13.98 13.72 9.31
C PHE A 149 -15.47 13.42 9.08
N LYS A 150 -16.07 14.03 8.07
CA LYS A 150 -17.50 13.92 7.79
C LYS A 150 -17.75 14.20 6.31
N ASN A 151 -18.79 13.61 5.72
CA ASN A 151 -19.29 14.02 4.42
C ASN A 151 -20.77 14.44 4.49
N ASN A 152 -21.18 15.29 3.56
CA ASN A 152 -22.58 15.62 3.29
C ASN A 152 -22.77 15.81 1.78
N LYS A 153 -23.94 16.29 1.37
CA LYS A 153 -24.26 16.58 -0.04
C LYS A 153 -23.32 17.61 -0.69
N ASP A 154 -22.65 18.44 0.11
CA ASP A 154 -21.82 19.55 -0.35
C ASP A 154 -20.32 19.20 -0.37
N GLY A 155 -19.92 18.03 0.16
CA GLY A 155 -18.55 17.52 0.10
C GLY A 155 -18.06 16.85 1.38
N TYR A 156 -16.73 16.84 1.55
CA TYR A 156 -16.04 16.28 2.71
C TYR A 156 -15.49 17.39 3.61
N TYR A 157 -15.75 17.27 4.91
CA TYR A 157 -15.07 18.01 5.96
C TYR A 157 -13.76 17.30 6.28
N VAL A 158 -12.67 18.05 6.29
CA VAL A 158 -11.32 17.54 6.55
C VAL A 158 -10.75 18.14 7.82
N ILE A 159 -9.97 17.36 8.56
CA ILE A 159 -9.15 17.88 9.67
C ILE A 159 -7.94 18.55 9.04
N GLN A 160 -7.72 19.82 9.38
CA GLN A 160 -6.57 20.57 8.88
C GLN A 160 -5.26 19.87 9.33
N PRO A 161 -4.34 19.54 8.40
CA PRO A 161 -3.09 18.88 8.76
C PRO A 161 -2.24 19.78 9.68
N SER A 162 -1.91 19.31 10.89
CA SER A 162 -1.11 20.07 11.86
C SER A 162 0.39 19.81 11.66
N HIS A 163 1.00 20.34 10.61
CA HIS A 163 2.46 20.30 10.46
C HIS A 163 3.11 21.41 11.30
N SER A 164 3.19 21.21 12.63
CA SER A 164 4.06 22.04 13.46
C SER A 164 5.52 21.59 13.29
N MET A 165 6.26 22.28 12.42
CA MET A 165 7.71 22.22 12.46
C MET A 165 8.18 22.89 13.77
N ARG A 166 8.37 22.11 14.84
CA ARG A 166 9.36 22.50 15.84
C ARG A 166 10.71 22.34 15.16
N ARG A 167 11.30 23.45 14.71
CA ARG A 167 12.75 23.49 14.46
C ARG A 167 13.41 23.01 15.76
N ALA A 168 14.12 21.88 15.71
CA ALA A 168 15.11 21.60 16.72
C ALA A 168 16.17 22.70 16.57
N SER A 169 16.13 23.66 17.48
CA SER A 169 17.22 24.61 17.74
C SER A 169 18.38 23.88 18.38
#